data_AF-A0A438C6D9-F1
#
_entry.id   AF-A0A438C6D9-F1
#
_cell.length_a   1.000
_cell.length_b   1.000
_cell.length_c   1.000
_cell.angle_alpha   90.00
_cell.angle_beta   90.00
_cell.angle_gamma   90.00
#
_symmetry.space_group_name_H-M   'P 1'
#
loop_
_entity.id
_entity.type
_entity.pdbx_description
1 polymer ?
#
loop_
_entity_poly.entity_id
_entity_poly.type
_entity_poly.pdbx_seq_one_letter_code
_entity_poly.pdbx_strand_id
1 'polypeptide(L)'
;MSLFEYYGELTEVFCELDHRDKVVMKDLEDIATYRKSIERQWVHIFLAGLDGDFEQVRGEILCKDPLPDLKECYALIRQEVVRYASMKAESDNPDTLTMVFDDDQPRIGKTNPRQPS
;
A
#
# COMPACT_ATOMS: atom_id res chain seq x y z
N MET A 1 -16.43 7.19 1.73
CA MET A 1 -16.54 6.70 0.35
C MET A 1 -15.56 5.56 0.18
N SER A 2 -15.90 4.50 -0.54
CA SER A 2 -14.94 3.43 -0.82
C SER A 2 -13.89 3.88 -1.84
N LEU A 3 -12.73 3.21 -1.86
CA LEU A 3 -11.67 3.48 -2.85
C LEU A 3 -12.19 3.35 -4.29
N PHE A 4 -13.07 2.38 -4.55
CA PHE A 4 -13.64 2.14 -5.87
C PHE A 4 -14.58 3.27 -6.31
N GLU A 5 -15.48 3.70 -5.41
CA GLU A 5 -16.38 4.84 -5.66
C GLU A 5 -15.59 6.11 -5.90
N TYR A 6 -14.60 6.40 -5.05
CA TYR A 6 -13.74 7.57 -5.18
C TYR A 6 -12.99 7.60 -6.51
N TYR A 7 -12.38 6.47 -6.89
CA TYR A 7 -11.70 6.36 -8.17
C TYR A 7 -12.67 6.57 -9.34
N GLY A 8 -13.86 5.96 -9.27
CA GLY A 8 -14.90 6.11 -10.29
C GLY A 8 -15.32 7.57 -10.50
N GLU A 9 -15.74 8.25 -9.43
CA GLU A 9 -16.15 9.66 -9.46
C GLU A 9 -15.01 10.56 -9.98
N LEU A 10 -13.78 10.32 -9.54
CA LEU A 10 -12.64 11.10 -9.96
C LEU A 10 -12.33 10.91 -11.46
N THR A 11 -12.42 9.67 -11.96
CA THR A 11 -12.24 9.40 -13.40
C THR A 11 -13.33 10.04 -14.26
N GLU A 12 -14.56 10.10 -13.77
CA GLU A 12 -15.65 10.81 -14.46
C GLU A 12 -15.34 12.31 -14.56
N VAL A 13 -14.89 12.94 -13.47
CA VAL A 13 -14.45 14.34 -13.47
C VAL A 13 -13.31 14.57 -14.46
N PHE A 14 -12.30 13.70 -14.50
CA PHE A 14 -11.19 13.82 -15.46
C PHE A 14 -11.65 13.68 -16.91
N CYS A 15 -12.57 12.76 -17.19
CA CYS A 15 -13.18 12.63 -18.52
C CYS A 15 -13.96 13.89 -18.92
N GLU A 16 -14.73 14.48 -17.99
CA GLU A 16 -15.43 15.74 -18.26
C GLU A 16 -14.48 16.90 -18.55
N LEU A 17 -13.37 16.99 -17.80
CA LEU A 17 -12.33 17.99 -18.04
C LEU A 17 -11.71 17.82 -19.41
N ASP A 18 -11.33 16.59 -19.78
CA ASP A 18 -10.76 16.27 -21.10
C ASP A 18 -11.74 16.61 -22.23
N HIS A 19 -13.04 16.35 -22.04
CA HIS A 19 -14.06 16.69 -23.02
C HIS A 19 -14.27 18.20 -23.20
N ARG A 20 -14.16 18.98 -22.12
CA ARG A 20 -14.31 20.44 -22.14
C ARG A 20 -13.06 21.15 -22.65
N ASP A 21 -11.91 20.52 -22.52
CA ASP A 21 -10.64 21.10 -22.91
C ASP A 21 -10.50 21.13 -24.44
N LYS A 22 -10.62 22.33 -25.01
CA LYS A 22 -10.52 22.56 -26.47
C LYS A 22 -9.14 23.05 -26.89
N VAL A 23 -8.12 22.83 -26.06
CA VAL A 23 -6.75 23.25 -26.38
C VAL A 23 -6.28 22.57 -27.67
N VAL A 24 -6.10 23.37 -28.72
CA VAL A 24 -5.56 22.91 -30.00
C VAL A 24 -4.08 23.24 -30.04
N MET A 25 -3.24 22.23 -29.83
CA MET A 25 -1.80 22.30 -30.07
C MET A 25 -1.50 21.79 -31.49
N LYS A 26 -0.52 22.42 -32.15
CA LYS A 26 -0.14 22.07 -33.55
C LYS A 26 1.09 21.18 -33.64
N ASP A 27 1.92 21.21 -32.60
CA ASP A 27 3.15 20.43 -32.53
C ASP A 27 2.93 19.13 -31.74
N LEU A 28 3.49 18.02 -32.24
CA LEU A 28 3.27 16.69 -31.66
C LEU A 28 4.04 16.50 -30.34
N GLU A 29 5.20 17.13 -30.18
CA GLU A 29 6.01 17.06 -28.96
C GLU A 29 5.36 17.87 -27.84
N ASP A 30 4.80 19.03 -28.17
CA ASP A 30 3.98 19.83 -27.24
C ASP A 30 2.74 19.06 -26.77
N ILE A 31 2.03 18.38 -27.70
CA ILE A 31 0.87 17.54 -27.36
C ILE A 31 1.27 16.43 -26.38
N ALA A 32 2.37 15.72 -26.66
CA ALA A 32 2.85 14.63 -25.82
C ALA A 32 3.26 15.14 -24.43
N THR A 33 3.94 16.29 -24.37
CA THR A 33 4.36 16.92 -23.11
C THR A 33 3.16 17.39 -22.30
N TYR A 34 2.16 17.96 -22.96
CA TYR A 34 0.91 18.38 -22.34
C TYR A 34 0.15 17.20 -21.75
N ARG A 35 -0.08 16.14 -22.52
CA ARG A 35 -0.73 14.91 -22.05
C ARG A 35 -0.03 14.33 -20.82
N LYS A 36 1.30 14.19 -20.85
CA LYS A 36 2.09 13.73 -19.69
C LYS A 36 1.92 14.63 -18.46
N SER A 37 1.82 15.93 -18.67
CA SER A 37 1.63 16.88 -17.56
C SER A 37 0.25 16.73 -16.91
N ILE A 38 -0.80 16.49 -17.70
CA ILE A 38 -2.16 16.26 -17.24
C ILE A 38 -2.26 14.92 -16.50
N GLU A 39 -1.72 13.85 -17.08
CA GLU A 39 -1.70 12.52 -16.43
C GLU A 39 -1.01 12.58 -15.06
N ARG A 40 0.13 13.28 -14.97
CA ARG A 40 0.82 13.50 -13.70
C ARG A 40 -0.03 14.30 -12.71
N GLN A 41 -0.72 15.35 -13.15
CA GLN A 41 -1.63 16.12 -12.29
C GLN A 41 -2.77 15.24 -11.75
N TRP A 42 -3.36 14.39 -12.59
CA TRP A 42 -4.42 13.46 -12.18
C TRP A 42 -3.95 12.47 -11.12
N VAL A 43 -2.73 11.94 -11.25
CA VAL A 43 -2.11 11.10 -10.22
C VAL A 43 -1.98 11.85 -8.90
N HIS A 44 -1.47 13.08 -8.91
CA HIS A 44 -1.34 13.87 -7.67
C HIS A 44 -2.68 14.18 -7.03
N ILE A 45 -3.69 14.55 -7.81
CA ILE A 45 -5.06 14.80 -7.31
C ILE A 45 -5.62 13.53 -6.67
N PHE A 46 -5.50 12.39 -7.36
CA PHE A 46 -5.95 11.11 -6.85
C PHE A 46 -5.31 10.80 -5.49
N LEU A 47 -3.97 10.84 -5.42
CA LEU A 47 -3.21 10.54 -4.20
C LEU A 47 -3.47 11.53 -3.06
N ALA A 48 -3.73 12.81 -3.36
CA ALA A 48 -4.01 13.83 -2.37
C ALA A 48 -5.40 13.66 -1.72
N GLY A 49 -6.37 13.10 -2.44
CA GLY A 49 -7.71 12.84 -1.90
C GLY A 49 -7.86 11.49 -1.20
N LEU A 50 -6.79 10.69 -1.08
CA LEU A 50 -6.80 9.47 -0.27
C LEU A 50 -6.75 9.77 1.22
N ASP A 51 -7.37 8.91 2.01
CA ASP A 51 -7.32 8.97 3.48
C ASP A 51 -5.89 8.79 4.01
N GLY A 52 -5.63 9.31 5.21
CA GLY A 52 -4.31 9.26 5.86
C GLY A 52 -3.78 7.84 6.14
N ASP A 53 -4.67 6.85 6.14
CA ASP A 53 -4.31 5.43 6.26
C ASP A 53 -3.40 4.94 5.11
N PHE A 54 -3.38 5.66 3.98
CA PHE A 54 -2.57 5.34 2.82
C PHE A 54 -1.28 6.16 2.70
N GLU A 55 -0.91 6.93 3.73
CA GLU A 55 0.27 7.83 3.68
C GLU A 55 1.55 7.11 3.26
N GLN A 56 1.79 5.92 3.82
CA GLN A 56 2.99 5.14 3.53
C GLN A 56 3.05 4.73 2.05
N VAL A 57 2.01 4.05 1.54
CA VAL A 57 1.95 3.61 0.14
C VAL A 57 1.94 4.80 -0.82
N ARG A 58 1.37 5.95 -0.42
CA ARG A 58 1.45 7.20 -1.18
C ARG A 58 2.89 7.69 -1.32
N GLY A 59 3.65 7.70 -0.22
CA GLY A 59 5.07 8.04 -0.25
C GLY A 59 5.87 7.10 -1.16
N GLU A 60 5.62 5.79 -1.09
CA GLU A 60 6.26 4.79 -1.94
C GLU A 60 5.96 5.00 -3.43
N ILE A 61 4.71 5.32 -3.78
CA ILE A 61 4.30 5.63 -5.15
C ILE A 61 5.02 6.88 -5.66
N LEU A 62 5.08 7.94 -4.86
CA LEU A 62 5.71 9.21 -5.23
C LEU A 62 7.23 9.10 -5.40
N CYS A 63 7.86 8.09 -4.78
CA CYS A 63 9.29 7.81 -4.94
C CYS A 63 9.65 7.02 -6.20
N LYS A 64 8.67 6.53 -6.98
CA LYS A 64 8.94 5.75 -8.21
C LYS A 64 9.33 6.68 -9.37
N ASP A 65 10.27 6.22 -10.19
CA ASP A 65 10.69 6.87 -11.43
C ASP A 65 10.73 5.84 -12.59
N PRO A 66 9.88 5.98 -13.63
CA PRO A 66 8.88 7.04 -13.78
C PRO A 66 7.74 6.92 -12.77
N LEU A 67 7.08 8.04 -12.49
CA LEU A 67 5.85 8.06 -11.69
C LEU A 67 4.80 7.16 -12.37
N PRO A 68 4.15 6.22 -11.65
CA PRO A 68 3.15 5.35 -12.23
C PRO A 68 1.96 6.14 -12.74
N ASP A 69 1.25 5.59 -13.73
CA ASP A 69 0.03 6.19 -14.20
C ASP A 69 -1.11 6.07 -13.16
N LEU A 70 -2.24 6.74 -13.43
CA LEU A 70 -3.38 6.78 -12.52
C LEU A 70 -3.94 5.38 -12.20
N LYS A 71 -3.96 4.49 -13.18
CA LYS A 71 -4.50 3.12 -13.04
C LYS A 71 -3.54 2.24 -12.24
N GLU A 72 -2.24 2.37 -12.48
CA GLU A 72 -1.20 1.70 -11.71
C GLU A 72 -1.23 2.16 -10.24
N CYS A 73 -1.34 3.47 -10.00
CA CYS A 73 -1.52 4.01 -8.66
C CYS A 73 -2.74 3.41 -7.97
N TYR A 74 -3.90 3.39 -8.63
CA TYR A 74 -5.11 2.76 -8.10
C TYR A 74 -4.91 1.29 -7.75
N ALA A 75 -4.24 0.53 -8.61
CA ALA A 75 -3.95 -0.90 -8.37
C ALA A 75 -3.08 -1.11 -7.12
N LEU A 76 -2.07 -0.26 -6.91
CA LEU A 76 -1.19 -0.31 -5.75
C LEU A 76 -1.94 0.00 -4.45
N ILE A 77 -2.77 1.05 -4.44
CA ILE A 77 -3.61 1.38 -3.27
C ILE A 77 -4.62 0.26 -2.99
N ARG A 78 -5.24 -0.30 -4.04
CA ARG A 78 -6.17 -1.42 -3.89
C ARG A 78 -5.49 -2.66 -3.30
N GLN A 79 -4.26 -2.96 -3.71
CA GLN A 79 -3.47 -4.04 -3.14
C GLN A 79 -3.21 -3.80 -1.66
N GLU A 80 -2.95 -2.56 -1.26
CA GLU A 80 -2.75 -2.19 0.14
C GLU A 80 -4.05 -2.38 0.97
N VAL A 81 -5.20 -1.96 0.44
CA VAL A 81 -6.50 -2.23 1.10
C VAL A 81 -6.71 -3.72 1.37
N VAL A 82 -6.38 -4.59 0.41
CA VAL A 82 -6.52 -6.05 0.56
C VAL A 82 -5.54 -6.59 1.61
N ARG A 83 -4.29 -6.10 1.63
CA ARG A 83 -3.29 -6.48 2.63
C ARG A 83 -3.75 -6.13 4.05
N TYR A 84 -4.25 -4.92 4.27
CA TYR A 84 -4.79 -4.53 5.57
C TYR A 84 -5.98 -5.39 6.01
N ALA A 85 -6.87 -5.76 5.09
CA ALA A 85 -7.99 -6.64 5.39
C ALA A 85 -7.52 -8.03 5.83
N SER A 86 -6.49 -8.58 5.20
CA SER A 86 -5.90 -9.87 5.57
C SER A 86 -5.26 -9.83 6.96
N MET A 87 -4.47 -8.80 7.27
CA MET A 87 -3.80 -8.67 8.56
C MET A 87 -4.79 -8.55 9.72
N LYS A 88 -5.90 -7.83 9.52
CA LYS A 88 -6.98 -7.76 10.53
C LYS A 88 -7.66 -9.12 10.75
N ALA A 89 -7.85 -9.91 9.70
CA ALA A 89 -8.45 -11.24 9.82
C ALA A 89 -7.53 -12.24 10.57
N GLU A 90 -6.21 -12.07 10.49
CA GLU A 90 -5.23 -12.91 11.19
C GLU A 90 -5.11 -12.57 12.68
N SER A 91 -5.23 -11.29 13.07
CA SER A 91 -5.17 -10.87 14.47
C SER A 91 -6.37 -11.32 15.32
N ASP A 92 -7.49 -11.64 14.68
CA ASP A 92 -8.69 -12.16 15.34
C ASP A 92 -8.63 -13.68 15.59
N ASN A 93 -7.52 -14.34 15.23
CA ASN A 93 -7.29 -15.75 15.54
C ASN A 93 -6.54 -15.93 16.88
N PRO A 94 -7.15 -16.53 17.92
CA PRO A 94 -6.52 -16.70 19.24
C PRO A 94 -5.33 -17.69 19.25
N ASP A 95 -5.06 -18.41 18.16
CA ASP A 95 -4.10 -19.52 18.15
C ASP A 95 -2.62 -19.11 18.06
N THR A 96 -2.29 -17.82 17.89
CA THR A 96 -0.89 -17.36 17.71
C THR A 96 -0.18 -16.93 19.01
N LEU A 97 -0.83 -17.04 20.19
CA LEU A 97 -0.23 -16.58 21.45
C LEU A 97 0.57 -17.65 22.23
N THR A 98 0.74 -18.86 21.69
CA THR A 98 1.40 -19.97 22.42
C THR A 98 2.62 -20.50 21.68
N MET A 99 3.68 -19.68 21.59
CA MET A 99 5.04 -20.24 21.57
C MET A 99 5.65 -19.99 22.95
N VAL A 100 5.36 -20.91 23.87
CA VAL A 100 6.06 -21.05 25.14
C VAL A 100 7.49 -21.45 24.80
N PHE A 101 8.46 -20.63 25.21
CA PHE A 101 9.85 -21.02 25.30
C PHE A 101 9.98 -22.10 26.38
N ASP A 102 9.87 -23.37 26.02
CA ASP A 102 10.45 -24.45 26.79
C ASP A 102 11.93 -24.53 26.42
N ASP A 103 12.80 -23.90 27.20
CA ASP A 103 14.18 -24.36 27.28
C ASP A 103 14.82 -24.09 28.66
N ASP A 104 15.27 -25.21 29.22
CA ASP A 104 16.27 -25.45 30.24
C ASP A 104 15.98 -25.22 31.75
N GLN A 105 15.64 -26.33 32.41
CA GLN A 105 15.81 -26.51 33.86
C GLN A 105 17.25 -26.98 34.16
N PRO A 106 17.99 -26.35 35.10
CA PRO A 106 19.35 -26.77 35.42
C PRO A 106 19.35 -28.05 36.27
N ARG A 107 20.08 -29.08 35.82
CA ARG A 107 20.31 -30.32 36.56
C ARG A 107 21.17 -30.06 37.81
N ILE A 108 20.53 -30.03 38.98
CA ILE A 108 21.22 -30.09 40.28
C ILE A 108 21.69 -31.52 40.55
N GLY A 109 22.99 -31.66 40.76
CA GLY A 109 23.66 -32.93 41.03
C GLY A 109 23.23 -33.59 42.33
N LYS A 110 23.37 -34.92 42.37
CA LYS A 110 23.44 -35.70 43.60
C LYS A 110 24.60 -36.67 43.51
N THR A 111 25.73 -36.29 44.09
CA THR A 111 26.77 -37.19 44.59
C THR A 111 26.23 -37.89 45.83
N ASN A 112 26.35 -39.22 45.94
CA ASN A 112 26.55 -39.89 47.23
C ASN A 112 27.05 -41.35 47.06
N PRO A 113 27.52 -42.03 48.12
CA PRO A 113 28.94 -42.15 48.41
C PRO A 113 29.43 -43.61 48.39
N ARG A 114 30.76 -43.78 48.41
CA ARG A 114 31.41 -45.08 48.69
C ARG A 114 31.08 -45.52 50.11
N GLN A 115 30.89 -46.83 50.31
CA GLN A 115 31.09 -47.44 51.62
C GLN A 115 32.08 -48.63 51.53
N PRO A 116 32.92 -48.82 52.57
CA PRO A 116 33.94 -49.86 52.68
C PRO A 116 33.30 -51.15 53.25
N SER A 117 33.93 -52.31 53.36
CA SER A 117 35.34 -52.77 53.33
C SER A 117 35.35 -54.22 52.87
#